data_AF-A0A0M0GAJ5-F1
#
_entry.id   AF-A0A0M0GAJ5-F1
#
_cell.length_a   1.000
_cell.length_b   1.000
_cell.length_c   1.000
_cell.angle_alpha   90.00
_cell.angle_beta   90.00
_cell.angle_gamma   90.00
#
_symmetry.space_group_name_H-M   'P 1'
#
loop_
_entity.id
_entity.type
_entity.pdbx_description
1 polymer ?
#
loop_
_entity_poly.entity_id
_entity_poly.type
_entity_poly.pdbx_seq_one_letter_code
_entity_poly.pdbx_strand_id
1 'polypeptide(L)'
;MYFAIGNHEYDWQSDYNVAKNRFIEKAEIPEKKVYYHREIQGYDFIFLGKDKKPSNVAYLSDEQLAWLESTLAANAVPDKPIFVFHHEPIYQTVSKSYSDNYGQQMIQEQKFRNILEKYPQAILTTGHLHDDVKIQGNMYTNGFTALRDGAVLNTQALMFDVYKDKVHIKGRDVTTQKTIWEGTMSLHPNTTGMYEAEDSVFGNLWRRHKSVRRQVCEYEQWKSIYRVAQG
;
A
#
# COMPACT_ATOMS: atom_id res chain seq x y z
N MET A 1 -2.64 12.99 17.52
CA MET A 1 -3.15 12.72 16.15
C MET A 1 -1.98 12.90 15.21
N TYR A 2 -1.89 12.05 14.19
CA TYR A 2 -0.80 12.07 13.22
C TYR A 2 -1.38 12.01 11.81
N PHE A 3 -0.68 12.58 10.85
CA PHE A 3 -1.21 12.86 9.51
C PHE A 3 -0.24 12.39 8.42
N ALA A 4 -0.76 11.69 7.42
CA ALA A 4 -0.08 11.48 6.14
C ALA A 4 -0.68 12.44 5.10
N ILE A 5 0.14 12.97 4.20
CA ILE A 5 -0.32 13.86 3.13
C ILE A 5 -0.93 13.01 2.00
N GLY A 6 -2.07 13.42 1.48
CA GLY A 6 -2.70 12.83 0.30
C GLY A 6 -2.71 13.76 -0.90
N ASN A 7 -3.18 13.26 -2.04
CA ASN A 7 -3.15 14.00 -3.29
C ASN A 7 -4.04 15.26 -3.27
N HIS A 8 -5.13 15.25 -2.50
CA HIS A 8 -6.01 16.42 -2.37
C HIS A 8 -5.35 17.60 -1.62
N GLU A 9 -4.34 17.36 -0.79
CA GLU A 9 -3.58 18.43 -0.14
C GLU A 9 -2.70 19.20 -1.14
N TYR A 10 -2.35 18.61 -2.29
CA TYR A 10 -1.38 19.18 -3.23
C TYR A 10 -1.80 19.23 -4.71
N ASP A 11 -2.93 18.63 -5.11
CA ASP A 11 -3.35 18.59 -6.51
C ASP A 11 -3.89 19.91 -7.03
N TRP A 12 -4.51 20.70 -6.15
CA TRP A 12 -5.14 21.97 -6.50
C TRP A 12 -4.21 23.18 -6.31
N GLN A 13 -2.94 22.93 -6.01
CA GLN A 13 -1.91 23.96 -5.86
C GLN A 13 -0.88 23.83 -6.99
N SER A 14 -0.63 24.91 -7.71
CA SER A 14 0.34 24.95 -8.82
C SER A 14 1.77 24.65 -8.36
N ASP A 15 2.19 25.23 -7.24
CA ASP A 15 3.47 24.96 -6.60
C ASP A 15 3.29 23.92 -5.48
N TYR A 16 3.79 22.72 -5.72
CA TYR A 16 3.80 21.64 -4.74
C TYR A 16 4.45 22.04 -3.40
N ASN A 17 5.49 22.89 -3.40
CA ASN A 17 6.13 23.32 -2.14
C ASN A 17 5.21 24.19 -1.28
N VAL A 18 4.33 24.99 -1.90
CA VAL A 18 3.33 25.77 -1.15
C VAL A 18 2.34 24.84 -0.45
N ALA A 19 1.81 23.84 -1.16
CA ALA A 19 0.90 22.85 -0.59
C ALA A 19 1.57 22.02 0.51
N LYS A 20 2.76 21.49 0.23
CA LYS A 20 3.58 20.73 1.17
C LYS A 20 3.84 21.50 2.46
N ASN A 21 4.31 22.75 2.34
CA ASN A 21 4.64 23.56 3.51
C ASN A 21 3.39 23.91 4.33
N ARG A 22 2.26 24.20 3.67
CA ARG A 22 0.98 24.40 4.33
C ARG A 22 0.53 23.15 5.10
N PHE A 23 0.63 21.97 4.49
CA PHE A 23 0.32 20.71 5.16
C PHE A 23 1.20 20.51 6.40
N ILE A 24 2.53 20.64 6.25
CA ILE A 24 3.49 20.49 7.35
C ILE A 24 3.17 21.46 8.51
N GLU A 25 2.87 22.72 8.19
CA GLU A 25 2.53 23.74 9.18
C GLU A 25 1.23 23.42 9.91
N LYS A 26 0.16 23.06 9.17
CA LYS A 26 -1.16 22.78 9.74
C LYS A 26 -1.24 21.43 10.47
N ALA A 27 -0.44 20.46 10.06
CA ALA A 27 -0.27 19.18 10.74
C ALA A 27 0.75 19.25 11.89
N GLU A 28 1.39 20.40 12.10
CA GLU A 28 2.37 20.66 13.16
C GLU A 28 3.52 19.64 13.19
N ILE A 29 4.04 19.26 12.01
CA ILE A 29 5.09 18.23 11.88
C ILE A 29 6.47 18.84 12.17
N PRO A 30 7.15 18.48 13.29
CA PRO A 30 8.41 19.11 13.70
C PRO A 30 9.57 18.88 12.74
N GLU A 31 9.61 17.72 12.06
CA GLU A 31 10.66 17.36 11.10
C GLU A 31 10.69 18.26 9.87
N LYS A 32 9.61 19.03 9.64
CA LYS A 32 9.41 19.83 8.42
C LYS A 32 9.55 19.00 7.14
N LYS A 33 9.12 17.73 7.22
CA LYS A 33 9.09 16.74 6.15
C LYS A 33 7.70 16.12 6.09
N VAL A 34 7.30 15.62 4.91
CA VAL A 34 6.05 14.87 4.72
C VAL A 34 6.19 13.39 5.05
N TYR A 35 7.37 12.99 5.52
CA TYR A 35 7.65 11.66 6.02
C TYR A 35 8.35 11.77 7.37
N TYR A 36 7.92 10.94 8.31
CA TYR A 36 8.39 10.96 9.70
C TYR A 36 8.01 9.66 10.41
N HIS A 37 8.67 9.41 11.54
CA HIS A 37 8.46 8.24 12.38
C HIS A 37 8.02 8.66 13.78
N ARG A 38 7.13 7.87 14.39
CA ARG A 38 6.70 8.03 15.78
C ARG A 38 6.72 6.67 16.44
N GLU A 39 7.34 6.60 17.61
CA GLU A 39 7.10 5.52 18.55
C GLU A 39 5.90 5.90 19.43
N ILE A 40 4.88 5.04 19.49
CA ILE A 40 3.68 5.25 20.30
C ILE A 40 3.44 3.98 21.10
N GLN A 41 3.53 4.10 22.43
CA GLN A 41 3.35 2.95 23.35
C GLN A 41 4.24 1.76 22.97
N GLY A 42 5.47 2.06 22.56
CA GLY A 42 6.42 1.05 22.14
C GLY A 42 6.14 0.44 20.78
N TYR A 43 5.21 0.92 19.93
CA TYR A 43 5.03 0.50 18.54
C TYR A 43 5.44 1.58 17.54
N ASP A 44 5.82 1.16 16.34
CA ASP A 44 6.41 2.02 15.32
C ASP A 44 5.41 2.42 14.25
N PHE A 45 5.27 3.73 14.04
CA PHE A 45 4.38 4.34 13.06
C PHE A 45 5.20 5.19 12.10
N ILE A 46 5.20 4.82 10.83
CA ILE A 46 5.95 5.47 9.76
C ILE A 46 4.96 6.11 8.80
N PHE A 47 5.05 7.43 8.66
CA PHE A 47 4.22 8.20 7.75
C PHE A 47 5.07 8.57 6.54
N LEU A 48 4.52 8.35 5.35
CA LEU A 48 5.17 8.64 4.07
C LEU A 48 4.31 9.63 3.29
N GLY A 49 5.00 10.43 2.49
CA GLY A 49 4.37 11.45 1.67
C GLY A 49 5.21 11.72 0.43
N LYS A 50 4.54 12.04 -0.67
CA LYS A 50 5.19 12.45 -1.90
C LYS A 50 6.11 13.63 -1.61
N ASP A 51 7.42 13.54 -1.79
CA ASP A 51 8.36 14.61 -1.40
C ASP A 51 8.58 15.68 -2.49
N LYS A 52 8.26 15.32 -3.74
CA LYS A 52 8.30 16.16 -4.95
C LYS A 52 7.14 15.80 -5.88
N LYS A 53 6.72 16.75 -6.74
CA LYS A 53 5.69 16.54 -7.78
C LYS A 53 6.27 16.64 -9.19
N PRO A 54 7.00 15.61 -9.68
CA PRO A 54 7.46 15.61 -11.06
C PRO A 54 6.34 15.28 -12.07
N SER A 55 5.22 14.72 -11.58
CA SER A 55 4.09 14.27 -12.38
C SER A 55 2.83 14.09 -11.50
N ASN A 56 1.75 13.59 -12.11
CA ASN A 56 0.48 13.30 -11.43
C ASN A 56 0.50 12.01 -10.59
N VAL A 57 1.55 11.18 -10.70
CA VAL A 57 1.72 9.95 -9.90
C VAL A 57 2.54 10.23 -8.64
N ALA A 58 2.46 9.36 -7.63
CA ALA A 58 3.28 9.45 -6.43
C ALA A 58 4.79 9.37 -6.75
N TYR A 59 5.59 10.08 -5.95
CA TYR A 59 7.04 10.08 -6.07
C TYR A 59 7.67 10.09 -4.68
N LEU A 60 8.43 9.03 -4.39
CA LEU A 60 9.24 8.90 -3.19
C LEU A 60 10.71 8.98 -3.62
N SER A 61 11.43 10.02 -3.20
CA SER A 61 12.84 10.17 -3.55
C SER A 61 13.69 9.01 -2.99
N ASP A 62 14.87 8.83 -3.57
CA ASP A 62 15.83 7.86 -3.05
C ASP A 62 16.25 8.13 -1.60
N GLU A 63 16.29 9.41 -1.18
CA GLU A 63 16.53 9.78 0.23
C GLU A 63 15.40 9.26 1.12
N GLN A 64 14.14 9.48 0.74
CA GLN A 64 12.99 9.01 1.51
C GLN A 64 12.92 7.47 1.56
N LEU A 65 13.21 6.78 0.46
CA LEU A 65 13.22 5.31 0.41
C LEU A 65 14.37 4.71 1.23
N ALA A 66 15.56 5.31 1.18
CA ALA A 66 16.69 4.89 2.02
C ALA A 66 16.40 5.14 3.51
N TRP A 67 15.79 6.29 3.83
CA TRP A 67 15.33 6.60 5.19
C TRP A 67 14.28 5.59 5.67
N LEU A 68 13.30 5.24 4.84
CA LEU A 68 12.28 4.23 5.15
C LEU A 68 12.93 2.88 5.45
N GLU A 69 13.81 2.40 4.57
CA GLU A 69 14.49 1.11 4.74
C GLU A 69 15.32 1.07 6.03
N SER A 70 16.06 2.15 6.32
CA SER A 70 16.82 2.28 7.57
C SER A 70 15.91 2.33 8.81
N THR A 71 14.76 3.00 8.71
CA THR A 71 13.80 3.11 9.82
C THR A 71 13.14 1.77 10.10
N LEU A 72 12.78 1.02 9.06
CA LEU A 72 12.28 -0.35 9.19
C LEU A 72 13.35 -1.28 9.79
N ALA A 73 14.58 -1.24 9.28
CA ALA A 73 15.68 -2.05 9.79
C ALA A 73 15.95 -1.82 11.29
N ALA A 74 15.94 -0.57 11.72
CA ALA A 74 16.21 -0.20 13.12
C ALA A 74 15.12 -0.66 14.09
N ASN A 75 13.88 -0.81 13.63
CA ASN A 75 12.72 -1.08 14.47
C ASN A 75 12.09 -2.47 14.23
N ALA A 76 12.67 -3.27 13.34
CA ALA A 76 12.22 -4.62 13.03
C ALA A 76 12.48 -5.58 14.20
N VAL A 77 11.51 -5.66 15.10
CA VAL A 77 11.48 -6.68 16.15
C VAL A 77 10.56 -7.82 15.69
N PRO A 78 10.96 -9.09 15.87
CA PRO A 78 10.05 -10.22 15.68
C PRO A 78 8.75 -10.01 16.46
N ASP A 79 7.62 -10.44 15.90
CA ASP A 79 6.33 -10.45 16.58
C ASP A 79 5.78 -9.07 16.98
N LYS A 80 6.30 -8.02 16.36
CA LYS A 80 5.88 -6.64 16.62
C LYS A 80 5.54 -5.94 15.29
N PRO A 81 4.28 -5.58 15.03
CA PRO A 81 3.91 -4.89 13.81
C PRO A 81 4.56 -3.51 13.72
N ILE A 82 4.89 -3.12 12.49
CA ILE A 82 5.26 -1.75 12.14
C ILE A 82 4.16 -1.20 11.24
N PHE A 83 3.54 -0.09 11.63
CA PHE A 83 2.47 0.55 10.86
C PHE A 83 3.07 1.55 9.88
N VAL A 84 2.81 1.37 8.59
CA VAL A 84 3.29 2.25 7.52
C VAL A 84 2.08 2.90 6.87
N PHE A 85 2.08 4.22 6.74
CA PHE A 85 1.00 4.99 6.12
C PHE A 85 1.52 5.68 4.87
N HIS A 86 0.89 5.39 3.73
CA HIS A 86 1.17 6.07 2.48
C HIS A 86 -0.13 6.22 1.70
N HIS A 87 -0.41 7.40 1.14
CA HIS A 87 -1.70 7.68 0.52
C HIS A 87 -1.99 6.79 -0.70
N GLU A 88 -1.04 6.68 -1.62
CA GLU A 88 -1.21 5.90 -2.85
C GLU A 88 -0.93 4.40 -2.63
N PRO A 89 -1.88 3.50 -2.96
CA PRO A 89 -1.65 2.07 -2.89
C PRO A 89 -0.66 1.59 -3.95
N ILE A 90 -0.02 0.46 -3.65
CA ILE A 90 0.81 -0.28 -4.59
C ILE A 90 -0.12 -1.04 -5.56
N TYR A 91 0.20 -1.07 -6.86
CA TYR A 91 -0.54 -1.89 -7.83
C TYR A 91 -0.64 -3.34 -7.36
N GLN A 92 -1.82 -3.94 -7.51
CA GLN A 92 -2.12 -5.32 -7.09
C GLN A 92 -1.93 -5.62 -5.58
N THR A 93 -2.34 -4.71 -4.69
CA THR A 93 -2.37 -4.99 -3.24
C THR A 93 -3.72 -4.76 -2.56
N VAL A 94 -4.60 -3.94 -3.13
CA VAL A 94 -5.92 -3.64 -2.57
C VAL A 94 -6.98 -3.57 -3.67
N SER A 95 -8.26 -3.67 -3.31
CA SER A 95 -9.40 -3.44 -4.21
C SER A 95 -9.19 -2.21 -5.12
N LYS A 96 -9.67 -2.26 -6.38
CA LYS A 96 -9.39 -1.30 -7.47
C LYS A 96 -7.92 -1.20 -7.92
N SER A 97 -6.92 -1.39 -7.06
CA SER A 97 -5.52 -1.46 -7.48
C SER A 97 -5.20 -2.71 -8.33
N TYR A 98 -6.06 -3.72 -8.33
CA TYR A 98 -5.97 -4.89 -9.21
C TYR A 98 -6.43 -4.62 -10.66
N SER A 99 -7.05 -3.47 -10.92
CA SER A 99 -7.50 -3.13 -12.28
C SER A 99 -6.32 -2.73 -13.15
N ASP A 100 -6.28 -3.21 -14.39
CA ASP A 100 -5.30 -2.77 -15.39
C ASP A 100 -5.35 -1.26 -15.66
N ASN A 101 -6.50 -0.62 -15.40
CA ASN A 101 -6.67 0.83 -15.51
C ASN A 101 -6.02 1.61 -14.36
N TYR A 102 -5.69 0.95 -13.24
CA TYR A 102 -4.92 1.58 -12.17
C TYR A 102 -3.44 1.64 -12.56
N GLY A 103 -2.85 0.50 -12.93
CA GLY A 103 -1.42 0.41 -13.25
C GLY A 103 -0.52 0.93 -12.11
N GLN A 104 0.73 1.23 -12.42
CA GLN A 104 1.67 1.81 -11.44
C GLN A 104 1.35 3.30 -11.23
N GLN A 105 0.97 3.65 -10.00
CA GLN A 105 0.66 5.03 -9.60
C GLN A 105 1.78 5.67 -8.76
N MET A 106 2.95 5.02 -8.74
CA MET A 106 4.17 5.54 -8.13
C MET A 106 5.38 5.20 -9.00
N ILE A 107 6.25 6.18 -9.23
CA ILE A 107 7.45 5.95 -10.08
C ILE A 107 8.39 4.90 -9.46
N GLN A 108 8.51 4.89 -8.13
CA GLN A 108 9.38 3.99 -7.38
C GLN A 108 8.65 2.76 -6.82
N GLU A 109 7.47 2.41 -7.34
CA GLU A 109 6.58 1.42 -6.74
C GLU A 109 7.26 0.08 -6.47
N GLN A 110 8.03 -0.46 -7.44
CA GLN A 110 8.75 -1.72 -7.27
C GLN A 110 9.81 -1.63 -6.18
N LYS A 111 10.54 -0.52 -6.07
CA LYS A 111 11.55 -0.32 -5.02
C LYS A 111 10.89 -0.23 -3.65
N PHE A 112 9.76 0.47 -3.56
CA PHE A 112 8.98 0.56 -2.32
C PHE A 112 8.45 -0.81 -1.88
N ARG A 113 7.85 -1.58 -2.81
CA ARG A 113 7.43 -2.96 -2.57
C ARG A 113 8.57 -3.84 -2.08
N ASN A 114 9.72 -3.81 -2.76
CA ASN A 114 10.89 -4.62 -2.40
C ASN A 114 11.45 -4.27 -1.02
N ILE A 115 11.32 -3.01 -0.56
CA ILE A 115 11.69 -2.62 0.80
C ILE A 115 10.73 -3.27 1.79
N LEU A 116 9.41 -3.16 1.58
CA LEU A 116 8.40 -3.70 2.48
C LEU A 116 8.46 -5.24 2.60
N GLU A 117 8.74 -5.94 1.51
CA GLU A 117 8.86 -7.42 1.50
C GLU A 117 10.01 -7.96 2.37
N LYS A 118 10.97 -7.12 2.77
CA LYS A 118 12.02 -7.49 3.73
C LYS A 118 11.54 -7.50 5.18
N TYR A 119 10.37 -6.90 5.44
CA TYR A 119 9.82 -6.71 6.78
C TYR A 119 8.38 -7.25 6.85
N PRO A 120 8.20 -8.57 7.02
CA PRO A 120 6.87 -9.19 7.06
C PRO A 120 5.95 -8.66 8.15
N GLN A 121 6.49 -8.03 9.19
CA GLN A 121 5.72 -7.36 10.23
C GLN A 121 5.16 -5.98 9.81
N ALA A 122 5.49 -5.48 8.61
CA ALA A 122 5.00 -4.20 8.12
C ALA A 122 3.53 -4.29 7.66
N ILE A 123 2.73 -3.32 8.11
CA ILE A 123 1.33 -3.12 7.71
C ILE A 123 1.24 -1.79 6.97
N LEU A 124 1.16 -1.85 5.65
CA LEU A 124 0.92 -0.68 4.80
C LEU A 124 -0.58 -0.34 4.79
N THR A 125 -0.95 0.82 5.31
CA THR A 125 -2.29 1.39 5.21
C THR A 125 -2.30 2.49 4.16
N THR A 126 -3.23 2.39 3.21
CA THR A 126 -3.35 3.27 2.05
C THR A 126 -4.75 3.87 1.92
N GLY A 127 -4.85 4.97 1.18
CA GLY A 127 -6.12 5.65 0.89
C GLY A 127 -6.38 5.71 -0.61
N HIS A 128 -6.58 6.93 -1.13
CA HIS A 128 -6.66 7.30 -2.55
C HIS A 128 -7.80 6.71 -3.39
N LEU A 129 -8.13 5.42 -3.23
CA LEU A 129 -9.07 4.69 -4.10
C LEU A 129 -10.55 4.85 -3.73
N HIS A 130 -10.82 5.40 -2.53
CA HIS A 130 -12.16 5.70 -2.01
C HIS A 130 -13.17 4.55 -2.20
N ASP A 131 -12.73 3.32 -2.00
CA ASP A 131 -13.58 2.15 -2.15
C ASP A 131 -14.18 1.75 -0.78
N ASP A 132 -15.11 0.81 -0.75
CA ASP A 132 -15.71 0.33 0.51
C ASP A 132 -14.82 -0.75 1.14
N VAL A 133 -14.47 -0.65 2.44
CA VAL A 133 -13.57 -1.63 3.11
C VAL A 133 -14.07 -3.08 3.04
N LYS A 134 -15.38 -3.28 2.78
CA LYS A 134 -16.00 -4.60 2.61
C LYS A 134 -15.66 -5.29 1.28
N ILE A 135 -15.15 -4.55 0.29
CA ILE A 135 -14.88 -5.10 -1.04
C ILE A 135 -13.78 -6.17 -0.94
N GLN A 136 -14.04 -7.33 -1.57
CA GLN A 136 -13.08 -8.43 -1.61
C GLN A 136 -11.74 -7.96 -2.20
N GLY A 137 -10.64 -8.44 -1.62
CA GLY A 137 -9.29 -8.02 -2.00
C GLY A 137 -8.82 -6.73 -1.33
N ASN A 138 -9.50 -6.22 -0.29
CA ASN A 138 -9.03 -5.06 0.48
C ASN A 138 -7.81 -5.36 1.40
N MET A 139 -7.35 -6.61 1.44
CA MET A 139 -6.17 -7.03 2.21
C MET A 139 -5.26 -7.90 1.34
N TYR A 140 -3.97 -7.55 1.31
CA TYR A 140 -2.90 -8.32 0.68
C TYR A 140 -1.95 -8.85 1.74
N THR A 141 -1.53 -10.11 1.59
CA THR A 141 -0.69 -10.85 2.55
C THR A 141 0.35 -11.68 1.82
N ASN A 142 1.35 -11.03 1.22
CA ASN A 142 2.47 -11.71 0.59
C ASN A 142 3.77 -10.90 0.75
N GLY A 143 4.64 -11.37 1.64
CA GLY A 143 5.88 -10.67 2.04
C GLY A 143 5.67 -9.53 3.04
N PHE A 144 4.52 -8.86 3.01
CA PHE A 144 4.06 -7.85 3.97
C PHE A 144 2.52 -7.79 3.92
N THR A 145 1.91 -7.00 4.81
CA THR A 145 0.46 -6.75 4.78
C THR A 145 0.16 -5.38 4.17
N ALA A 146 -0.79 -5.31 3.24
CA ALA A 146 -1.32 -4.03 2.74
C ALA A 146 -2.84 -3.97 2.84
N LEU A 147 -3.34 -2.79 3.21
CA LEU A 147 -4.75 -2.50 3.45
C LEU A 147 -5.10 -1.13 2.88
N ARG A 148 -6.37 -0.94 2.55
CA ARG A 148 -6.92 0.37 2.24
C ARG A 148 -7.97 0.77 3.29
N ASP A 149 -7.91 2.03 3.72
CA ASP A 149 -8.56 2.54 4.92
C ASP A 149 -10.07 2.81 4.79
N GLY A 150 -10.56 2.93 3.54
CA GLY A 150 -11.95 3.18 3.24
C GLY A 150 -12.13 4.50 2.51
N ALA A 151 -13.22 5.18 2.83
CA ALA A 151 -13.46 6.56 2.42
C ALA A 151 -14.29 7.26 3.49
N VAL A 152 -13.99 8.55 3.73
CA VAL A 152 -14.85 9.40 4.57
C VAL A 152 -16.28 9.45 4.04
N LEU A 153 -16.46 9.38 2.71
CA LEU A 153 -17.77 9.28 2.05
C LEU A 153 -18.62 8.12 2.57
N ASN A 154 -17.98 7.03 3.00
CA ASN A 154 -18.64 5.83 3.50
C ASN A 154 -18.69 5.79 5.04
N THR A 155 -18.19 6.83 5.73
CA THR A 155 -18.02 6.90 7.18
C THR A 155 -17.21 5.73 7.75
N GLN A 156 -16.13 5.33 7.06
CA GLN A 156 -15.34 4.15 7.40
C GLN A 156 -14.01 4.49 8.07
N ALA A 157 -13.54 3.59 8.93
CA ALA A 157 -12.19 3.62 9.52
C ALA A 157 -11.68 2.19 9.76
N LEU A 158 -10.36 2.05 9.94
CA LEU A 158 -9.74 0.81 10.42
C LEU A 158 -9.37 0.91 11.90
N MET A 159 -9.59 -0.18 12.62
CA MET A 159 -9.13 -0.38 14.00
C MET A 159 -8.23 -1.62 14.05
N PHE A 160 -7.10 -1.50 14.73
CA PHE A 160 -6.09 -2.56 14.83
C PHE A 160 -5.96 -3.01 16.27
N ASP A 161 -6.35 -4.26 16.54
CA ASP A 161 -6.16 -4.94 17.81
C ASP A 161 -4.89 -5.79 17.71
N VAL A 162 -3.84 -5.38 18.42
CA VAL A 162 -2.53 -6.05 18.39
C VAL A 162 -2.44 -7.08 19.51
N TYR A 163 -2.20 -8.33 19.12
CA TYR A 163 -1.93 -9.46 20.01
C TYR A 163 -0.48 -9.92 19.84
N LYS A 164 -0.05 -10.86 20.69
CA LYS A 164 1.31 -11.39 20.67
C LYS A 164 1.68 -12.04 19.33
N ASP A 165 0.74 -12.73 18.69
CA ASP A 165 0.96 -13.59 17.53
C ASP A 165 0.26 -13.07 16.25
N LYS A 166 -0.59 -12.05 16.37
CA LYS A 166 -1.40 -11.54 15.27
C LYS A 166 -1.82 -10.09 15.47
N VAL A 167 -2.22 -9.47 14.37
CA VAL A 167 -2.99 -8.22 14.37
C VAL A 167 -4.38 -8.54 13.81
N HIS A 168 -5.40 -8.32 14.62
CA HIS A 168 -6.80 -8.40 14.19
C HIS A 168 -7.27 -7.01 13.77
N ILE A 169 -7.87 -6.92 12.59
CA ILE A 169 -8.14 -5.67 11.90
C ILE A 169 -9.63 -5.58 11.66
N LYS A 170 -10.23 -4.49 12.11
CA LYS A 170 -11.67 -4.23 12.00
C LYS A 170 -11.91 -3.03 11.11
N GLY A 171 -12.62 -3.23 10.01
CA GLY A 171 -13.29 -2.14 9.30
C GLY A 171 -14.52 -1.71 10.10
N ARG A 172 -14.60 -0.43 10.43
CA ARG A 172 -15.66 0.15 11.26
C ARG A 172 -16.49 1.12 10.43
N ASP A 173 -17.81 1.05 10.58
CA ASP A 173 -18.69 2.17 10.32
C ASP A 173 -18.64 3.09 11.55
N VAL A 174 -18.13 4.30 11.37
CA VAL A 174 -17.93 5.28 12.45
C VAL A 174 -19.26 5.81 12.97
N THR A 175 -20.28 5.91 12.12
CA THR A 175 -21.61 6.42 12.50
C THR A 175 -22.35 5.41 13.36
N THR A 176 -22.41 4.16 12.92
CA THR A 176 -23.13 3.09 13.63
C THR A 176 -22.28 2.37 14.67
N GLN A 177 -20.98 2.64 14.70
CA GLN A 177 -19.96 1.99 15.53
C GLN A 177 -19.86 0.48 15.31
N LYS A 178 -20.43 -0.06 14.23
CA LYS A 178 -20.40 -1.50 13.94
C LYS A 178 -19.09 -1.90 13.25
N THR A 179 -18.63 -3.11 13.53
CA THR A 179 -17.66 -3.78 12.67
C THR A 179 -18.38 -4.26 11.41
N ILE A 180 -17.86 -3.85 10.25
CA ILE A 180 -18.44 -4.14 8.92
C ILE A 180 -17.53 -5.01 8.06
N TRP A 181 -16.26 -5.14 8.44
CA TRP A 181 -15.27 -5.99 7.80
C TRP A 181 -14.24 -6.43 8.83
N GLU A 182 -13.67 -7.62 8.67
CA GLU A 182 -12.60 -8.14 9.53
C GLU A 182 -11.48 -8.74 8.69
N GLY A 183 -10.24 -8.56 9.14
CA GLY A 183 -9.05 -9.18 8.60
C GLY A 183 -8.12 -9.61 9.73
N THR A 184 -7.20 -10.53 9.45
CA THR A 184 -6.19 -10.95 10.43
C THR A 184 -4.84 -11.14 9.74
N MET A 185 -3.83 -10.46 10.26
CA MET A 185 -2.44 -10.66 9.90
C MET A 185 -1.79 -11.55 10.96
N SER A 186 -1.16 -12.66 10.56
CA SER A 186 -0.29 -13.43 11.45
C SER A 186 1.08 -12.75 11.54
N LEU A 187 1.59 -12.56 12.76
CA LEU A 187 2.97 -12.11 12.99
C LEU A 187 3.96 -13.28 12.87
N HIS A 188 3.44 -14.51 12.96
CA HIS A 188 4.14 -15.74 12.62
C HIS A 188 3.53 -16.34 11.34
N PRO A 189 3.82 -15.82 10.14
CA PRO A 189 3.34 -16.45 8.92
C PRO A 189 3.96 -17.85 8.83
N ASN A 190 3.12 -18.88 8.62
CA ASN A 190 3.62 -20.24 8.41
C ASN A 190 4.62 -20.23 7.25
N THR A 191 5.90 -20.47 7.53
CA THR A 191 6.99 -20.47 6.53
C THR A 191 6.90 -21.64 5.54
N THR A 192 5.83 -22.42 5.59
CA THR A 192 5.58 -23.61 4.78
C THR A 192 4.30 -23.54 3.93
N GLY A 193 3.51 -22.46 4.01
CA GLY A 193 2.27 -22.33 3.25
C GLY A 193 2.26 -21.07 2.40
N MET A 194 2.39 -21.21 1.08
CA MET A 194 1.83 -20.20 0.19
C MET A 194 0.34 -20.12 0.49
N TYR A 195 -0.11 -19.05 1.15
CA TYR A 195 -1.54 -18.80 1.28
C TYR A 195 -2.08 -18.49 -0.10
N GLU A 196 -2.97 -19.35 -0.58
CA GLU A 196 -3.82 -19.02 -1.72
C GLU A 196 -4.63 -17.80 -1.31
N ALA A 197 -4.46 -16.70 -2.04
CA ALA A 197 -5.39 -15.58 -1.96
C ALA A 197 -6.79 -16.16 -2.04
N GLU A 198 -7.67 -15.83 -1.08
CA GLU A 198 -9.08 -16.24 -1.12
C GLU A 198 -9.57 -16.10 -2.55
N ASP A 199 -10.06 -17.20 -3.14
CA ASP A 199 -10.37 -17.36 -4.55
C ASP A 199 -11.09 -16.14 -5.11
N SER A 200 -10.31 -15.14 -5.52
CA SER A 200 -10.78 -14.03 -6.30
C SER A 200 -10.95 -14.62 -7.68
N VAL A 201 -12.14 -14.45 -8.24
CA VAL A 201 -12.60 -15.01 -9.53
C VAL A 201 -11.68 -14.63 -10.72
N PHE A 202 -10.61 -13.84 -10.49
CA PHE A 202 -9.60 -13.44 -11.47
C PHE A 202 -8.28 -14.22 -11.40
N GLY A 203 -8.01 -15.02 -10.35
CA GLY A 203 -6.77 -15.81 -10.23
C GLY A 203 -6.66 -17.01 -11.18
N ASN A 204 -7.77 -17.44 -11.77
CA ASN A 204 -7.84 -18.67 -12.58
C ASN A 204 -7.47 -18.50 -14.06
N LEU A 205 -7.18 -17.29 -14.54
CA LEU A 205 -6.72 -17.06 -15.92
C LEU A 205 -5.21 -17.28 -16.11
N TRP A 206 -4.41 -17.25 -15.04
CA TRP A 206 -2.95 -17.41 -15.12
C TRP A 206 -2.44 -18.82 -14.80
N ARG A 207 -3.25 -19.69 -14.16
CA ARG A 207 -2.82 -21.04 -13.74
C ARG A 207 -2.88 -22.12 -14.83
N ARG A 208 -3.31 -21.81 -16.07
CA ARG A 208 -3.42 -22.82 -17.14
C ARG A 208 -2.15 -23.10 -17.96
N HIS A 209 -1.02 -22.43 -17.70
CA HIS A 209 0.22 -22.67 -18.46
C HIS A 209 1.46 -22.73 -17.57
N LYS A 210 1.58 -23.75 -16.71
CA LYS A 210 2.91 -24.22 -16.25
C LYS A 210 2.96 -25.75 -16.20
N SER A 211 3.30 -26.32 -17.35
CA SER A 211 3.93 -27.64 -17.46
C SER A 211 5.35 -27.43 -18.01
N VAL A 212 6.32 -27.58 -17.10
CA VAL A 212 7.71 -28.02 -17.28
C VAL A 212 8.44 -27.68 -18.60
N ARG A 213 9.44 -26.78 -18.52
CA ARG A 213 10.88 -27.05 -18.76
C ARG A 213 11.71 -25.76 -18.73
N ARG A 214 12.90 -25.85 -18.11
CA ARG A 214 13.99 -24.87 -18.24
C ARG A 214 14.40 -24.74 -19.71
N GLN A 215 14.50 -23.51 -20.23
CA GLN A 215 15.66 -23.04 -21.02
C GLN A 215 15.47 -21.59 -21.51
N VAL A 216 16.55 -20.82 -21.34
CA VAL A 216 17.10 -19.71 -22.17
C VAL A 216 16.24 -18.45 -22.41
N CYS A 217 16.81 -17.31 -22.03
CA CYS A 217 16.43 -15.98 -22.48
C CYS A 217 16.64 -15.83 -23.99
N GLU A 218 15.61 -15.42 -24.72
CA GLU A 218 15.76 -14.70 -25.99
C GLU A 218 14.58 -13.73 -26.15
N TYR A 219 14.93 -12.49 -26.48
CA TYR A 219 14.04 -11.36 -26.72
C TYR A 219 13.73 -11.37 -28.22
N GLU A 220 12.47 -11.45 -28.64
CA GLU A 220 12.09 -11.19 -30.04
C GLU A 220 10.95 -10.19 -30.19
N GLN A 221 11.06 -9.44 -31.29
CA GLN A 221 10.45 -8.15 -31.55
C GLN A 221 9.02 -8.24 -32.10
N TRP A 222 8.29 -7.14 -31.90
CA TRP A 222 7.01 -6.79 -32.47
C TRP A 222 6.82 -7.17 -33.95
N LYS A 223 5.63 -7.69 -34.29
CA LYS A 223 5.01 -7.50 -35.61
C LYS A 223 3.56 -7.06 -35.46
N SER A 224 3.27 -5.90 -36.05
CA SER A 224 1.93 -5.36 -36.24
C SER A 224 1.13 -6.26 -37.18
N ILE A 225 -0.18 -6.33 -36.97
CA ILE A 225 -1.09 -6.90 -37.96
C ILE A 225 -2.32 -6.00 -38.06
N TYR A 226 -2.43 -5.35 -39.22
CA TYR A 226 -3.57 -4.60 -39.71
C TYR A 226 -4.84 -5.47 -39.74
N ARG A 227 -6.00 -4.90 -39.37
CA ARG A 227 -7.30 -5.43 -39.81
C ARG A 227 -7.81 -4.60 -40.98
N VAL A 228 -7.90 -5.28 -42.11
CA VAL A 228 -8.59 -4.88 -43.33
C VAL A 228 -10.10 -4.97 -43.10
N ALA A 229 -10.82 -3.96 -43.59
CA ALA A 229 -12.27 -3.93 -43.69
C ALA A 229 -12.75 -4.89 -44.79
N GLN A 230 -13.89 -5.55 -44.58
CA GLN A 230 -15.06 -5.55 -45.49
C GLN A 230 -16.07 -6.63 -45.10
N GLY A 231 -17.34 -6.27 -45.28
CA GLY A 231 -18.56 -7.04 -45.00
C GLY A 231 -19.69 -6.09 -44.67
#